data_AF-A0A8U7NTR8-F1
#
_entry.id   AF-A0A8U7NTR8-F1
#
_cell.length_a   1.000
_cell.length_b   1.000
_cell.length_c   1.000
_cell.angle_alpha   90.00
_cell.angle_beta   90.00
_cell.angle_gamma   90.00
#
_symmetry.space_group_name_H-M   'P 1'
#
loop_
_entity.id
_entity.type
_entity.pdbx_description
1 polymer ?
#
loop_
_entity_poly.entity_id
_entity_poly.type
_entity_poly.pdbx_seq_one_letter_code
_entity_poly.pdbx_strand_id
1 'polypeptide(L)'
;MLKFCALPASSLSFWLRGSVIQRKNNTTHTKGNRKNNRGSSDNIGQLVIWDTGSVISLDKVFRIKIPFLLKYQVGQLYSVAEASKNETGGGEGVEVLVNEPYERDGERGQYTHKIYHLQSKVPAFVRMLAPEGALNIHEKAWNNEYMKDDFLIKIETWHKSDLGTQENVHKLEPEVWKSVEAIYIDIADRSQVLPKDYKAEEDPARFKSVKTGRGPLGPNWKKDLGKQSDCPYMCAYKLVTVKFKWWGLQNKVENFIQKQEKRLFTNFHRQLFCWLDKWVDLTMEDIRRMEEETKRQLDEMREKDPVKGMSAADD
;
A
#
# COMPACT_ATOMS: atom_id res chain seq x y z
N MET A 1 18.33 -1.54 -11.52
CA MET A 1 16.95 -1.10 -11.77
C MET A 1 16.09 -1.76 -10.70
N LEU A 2 15.80 -1.08 -9.59
CA LEU A 2 15.35 -1.73 -8.36
C LEU A 2 13.85 -1.45 -8.12
N LYS A 3 13.03 -2.49 -8.22
CA LYS A 3 11.69 -2.55 -7.64
C LYS A 3 11.87 -2.79 -6.13
N PHE A 4 11.21 -2.00 -5.29
CA PHE A 4 11.20 -2.17 -3.83
C PHE A 4 9.81 -1.89 -3.30
N CYS A 5 9.23 -2.87 -2.60
CA CYS A 5 7.99 -2.72 -1.85
C CYS A 5 8.29 -2.99 -0.37
N ALA A 6 8.73 -1.96 0.34
CA ALA A 6 8.62 -1.93 1.79
C ALA A 6 7.58 -0.85 2.09
N LEU A 7 6.41 -1.27 2.57
CA LEU A 7 5.38 -0.35 3.05
C LEU A 7 5.61 -0.06 4.54
N PRO A 8 5.38 1.18 4.99
CA PRO A 8 5.28 1.50 6.40
C PRO A 8 3.96 0.98 6.96
N ALA A 9 3.95 0.60 8.23
CA ALA A 9 2.81 0.06 8.99
C ALA A 9 1.42 0.67 8.77
N SER A 10 1.38 1.94 8.40
CA SER A 10 0.17 2.71 8.28
C SER A 10 -0.51 2.63 6.90
N SER A 11 0.02 1.84 5.95
CA SER A 11 -0.61 1.61 4.63
C SER A 11 -1.94 0.88 4.72
N LEU A 12 -2.04 -0.08 5.64
CA LEU A 12 -2.99 -1.16 5.47
C LEU A 12 -3.89 -1.22 6.68
N SER A 13 -5.02 -0.53 6.58
CA SER A 13 -6.26 -1.00 7.20
C SER A 13 -6.95 -1.95 6.19
N PHE A 14 -7.90 -2.81 6.58
CA PHE A 14 -8.83 -3.64 5.74
C PHE A 14 -8.57 -5.17 5.58
N TRP A 15 -9.54 -5.94 6.10
CA TRP A 15 -9.79 -7.41 6.25
C TRP A 15 -10.03 -8.24 4.95
N LEU A 16 -10.28 -9.57 4.84
CA LEU A 16 -10.39 -10.81 5.67
C LEU A 16 -10.18 -12.02 4.72
N ARG A 17 -9.73 -13.17 5.26
CA ARG A 17 -9.80 -14.48 4.57
C ARG A 17 -11.23 -15.02 4.50
N GLY A 18 -11.73 -15.28 3.29
CA GLY A 18 -13.01 -15.96 3.08
C GLY A 18 -13.04 -17.37 3.67
N SER A 19 -13.97 -17.61 4.60
CA SER A 19 -14.51 -18.94 4.87
C SER A 19 -15.93 -18.98 4.31
N VAL A 20 -16.13 -19.86 3.33
CA VAL A 20 -17.40 -20.09 2.65
C VAL A 20 -18.41 -20.68 3.64
N ILE A 21 -19.44 -19.91 4.02
CA ILE A 21 -20.65 -20.46 4.62
C ILE A 21 -21.50 -21.01 3.48
N GLN A 22 -21.34 -22.29 3.15
CA GLN A 22 -22.37 -23.00 2.39
C GLN A 22 -23.59 -23.19 3.30
N ARG A 23 -24.67 -22.46 3.02
CA ARG A 23 -26.00 -22.84 3.53
C ARG A 23 -26.37 -24.19 2.91
N LYS A 24 -26.36 -25.24 3.74
CA LYS A 24 -27.03 -26.51 3.47
C LYS A 24 -28.54 -26.26 3.38
N ASN A 25 -29.09 -26.25 2.17
CA ASN A 25 -30.51 -26.54 1.99
C ASN A 25 -30.68 -28.06 1.97
N ASN A 26 -31.30 -28.57 3.02
CA ASN A 26 -31.67 -29.98 3.16
C ASN A 26 -33.04 -30.21 2.51
N THR A 27 -33.13 -31.31 1.74
CA THR A 27 -34.33 -32.11 1.39
C THR A 27 -35.41 -31.44 0.52
N THR A 28 -35.94 -32.07 -0.54
CA THR A 28 -36.53 -33.43 -0.58
C THR A 28 -36.38 -34.14 -1.94
N HIS A 29 -36.23 -35.46 -1.86
CA HIS A 29 -36.38 -36.42 -2.95
C HIS A 29 -37.79 -36.47 -3.54
N THR A 30 -37.90 -36.58 -4.87
CA THR A 30 -38.88 -37.45 -5.55
C THR A 30 -38.28 -38.02 -6.83
N LYS A 31 -38.43 -39.34 -7.00
CA LYS A 31 -38.05 -40.15 -8.18
C LYS A 31 -39.09 -39.98 -9.30
N GLY A 32 -38.65 -40.02 -10.55
CA GLY A 32 -39.51 -40.19 -11.73
C GLY A 32 -38.69 -40.49 -12.99
N ASN A 33 -39.16 -41.40 -13.83
CA ASN A 33 -38.39 -42.23 -14.77
C ASN A 33 -38.82 -41.98 -16.24
N ARG A 34 -37.93 -42.27 -17.21
CA ARG A 34 -38.13 -42.64 -18.65
C ARG A 34 -38.39 -41.59 -19.79
N LYS A 35 -37.48 -41.71 -20.79
CA LYS A 35 -37.64 -41.93 -22.27
C LYS A 35 -37.93 -40.78 -23.28
N ASN A 36 -36.97 -40.67 -24.23
CA ASN A 36 -37.01 -40.57 -25.71
C ASN A 36 -37.78 -39.48 -26.52
N ASN A 37 -36.98 -38.84 -27.41
CA ASN A 37 -37.16 -38.51 -28.84
C ASN A 37 -37.80 -37.19 -29.35
N ARG A 38 -37.00 -36.54 -30.23
CA ARG A 38 -37.27 -35.72 -31.44
C ARG A 38 -37.93 -34.32 -31.32
N GLY A 39 -37.10 -33.31 -31.62
CA GLY A 39 -37.29 -32.29 -32.67
C GLY A 39 -38.44 -31.29 -32.59
N SER A 40 -38.14 -30.03 -32.27
CA SER A 40 -38.56 -28.85 -33.05
C SER A 40 -37.87 -27.61 -32.48
N SER A 41 -37.37 -26.78 -33.38
CA SER A 41 -36.87 -25.43 -33.13
C SER A 41 -38.02 -24.53 -32.65
N ASP A 42 -37.86 -23.92 -31.48
CA ASP A 42 -38.50 -22.66 -31.14
C ASP A 42 -37.51 -21.81 -30.34
N ASN A 43 -37.15 -20.67 -30.96
CA ASN A 43 -36.28 -19.64 -30.40
C ASN A 43 -36.89 -19.07 -29.13
N ILE A 44 -36.31 -19.40 -27.97
CA ILE A 44 -36.41 -18.57 -26.78
C ILE A 44 -35.01 -18.02 -26.53
N GLY A 45 -34.87 -16.71 -26.74
CA GLY A 45 -33.62 -15.99 -26.62
C GLY A 45 -32.90 -16.34 -25.32
N GLN A 46 -31.83 -17.11 -25.45
CA GLN A 46 -30.87 -17.28 -24.38
C GLN A 46 -30.20 -15.92 -24.21
N LEU A 47 -30.50 -15.23 -23.11
CA LEU A 47 -29.67 -14.14 -22.63
C LEU A 47 -28.31 -14.78 -22.31
N VAL A 48 -27.43 -14.84 -23.32
CA VAL A 48 -26.02 -15.10 -23.13
C VAL A 48 -25.49 -13.85 -22.42
N ILE A 49 -25.50 -13.88 -21.10
CA ILE A 49 -24.63 -13.01 -20.33
C ILE A 49 -23.23 -13.54 -20.66
N TRP A 50 -22.58 -12.88 -21.62
CA TRP A 50 -21.14 -12.96 -21.73
C TRP A 50 -20.61 -12.35 -20.44
N ASP A 51 -20.27 -13.20 -19.46
CA ASP A 51 -19.34 -12.79 -18.42
C ASP A 51 -17.97 -12.66 -19.11
N THR A 52 -17.78 -11.55 -19.82
CA THR A 52 -16.43 -11.05 -20.14
C THR A 52 -15.84 -10.63 -18.81
N GLY A 53 -15.34 -11.62 -18.07
CA GLY A 53 -14.78 -11.49 -16.73
C GLY A 53 -13.53 -10.61 -16.75
N SER A 54 -13.72 -9.31 -16.91
CA SER A 54 -12.79 -8.31 -16.43
C SER A 54 -12.98 -8.29 -14.92
N VAL A 55 -12.01 -8.86 -14.21
CA VAL A 55 -11.92 -8.66 -12.77
C VAL A 55 -11.85 -7.15 -12.54
N ILE A 56 -12.94 -6.56 -12.07
CA ILE A 56 -13.02 -5.11 -11.80
C ILE A 56 -12.13 -4.84 -10.58
N SER A 57 -10.96 -4.27 -10.80
CA SER A 57 -10.08 -3.69 -9.77
C SER A 57 -10.00 -2.18 -9.94
N LEU A 58 -9.81 -1.46 -8.84
CA LEU A 58 -9.60 -0.02 -8.86
C LEU A 58 -8.10 0.28 -8.86
N ASP A 59 -7.58 0.70 -10.02
CA ASP A 59 -6.17 1.01 -10.23
C ASP A 59 -5.91 2.51 -10.22
N LYS A 60 -4.92 2.95 -9.42
CA LYS A 60 -4.44 4.34 -9.41
C LYS A 60 -2.92 4.37 -9.37
N VAL A 61 -2.32 5.35 -10.04
CA VAL A 61 -0.87 5.58 -9.97
C VAL A 61 -0.56 6.85 -9.19
N PHE A 62 0.14 6.71 -8.08
CA PHE A 62 0.61 7.83 -7.27
C PHE A 62 2.02 8.21 -7.70
N ARG A 63 2.20 9.47 -8.09
CA ARG A 63 3.49 10.05 -8.48
C ARG A 63 3.97 10.98 -7.38
N ILE A 64 5.05 10.61 -6.71
CA ILE A 64 5.65 11.39 -5.63
C ILE A 64 7.01 11.90 -6.11
N LYS A 65 7.12 13.23 -6.27
CA LYS A 65 8.41 13.87 -6.57
C LYS A 65 9.22 14.00 -5.29
N ILE A 66 10.52 13.77 -5.38
CA ILE A 66 11.40 13.67 -4.22
C ILE A 66 12.68 14.47 -4.49
N PRO A 67 13.07 15.41 -3.60
CA PRO A 67 14.23 16.31 -3.77
C PRO A 67 15.59 15.63 -3.47
N PHE A 68 15.71 14.32 -3.70
CA PHE A 68 16.95 13.55 -3.54
C PHE A 68 16.87 12.24 -4.32
N LEU A 69 17.92 11.89 -5.07
CA LEU A 69 18.04 10.61 -5.78
C LEU A 69 18.93 9.61 -5.02
N LEU A 70 20.09 10.10 -4.58
CA LEU A 70 21.11 9.28 -3.91
C LEU A 70 20.60 8.86 -2.53
N LYS A 71 20.75 7.57 -2.21
CA LYS A 71 20.36 6.94 -0.94
C LYS A 71 18.85 6.91 -0.63
N TYR A 72 17.95 7.10 -1.61
CA TYR A 72 16.51 6.90 -1.38
C TYR A 72 16.20 5.52 -0.76
N GLN A 73 16.89 4.47 -1.20
CA GLN A 73 16.72 3.12 -0.64
C GLN A 73 17.01 3.07 0.86
N VAL A 74 18.10 3.70 1.32
CA VAL A 74 18.46 3.78 2.75
C VAL A 74 17.40 4.57 3.50
N GLY A 75 17.00 5.73 2.98
CA GLY A 75 15.99 6.58 3.61
C GLY A 75 14.62 5.92 3.69
N GLN A 76 14.22 5.16 2.66
CA GLN A 76 12.98 4.40 2.64
C GLN A 76 12.99 3.34 3.74
N LEU A 77 14.02 2.50 3.82
CA LEU A 77 14.09 1.42 4.80
C LEU A 77 14.16 1.96 6.24
N TYR A 78 14.97 3.00 6.47
CA TYR A 78 14.99 3.72 7.75
C TYR A 78 13.60 4.23 8.13
N SER A 79 12.94 4.94 7.20
CA SER A 79 11.64 5.57 7.48
C SER A 79 10.54 4.52 7.68
N VAL A 80 10.62 3.36 7.01
CA VAL A 80 9.70 2.25 7.23
C VAL A 80 9.86 1.70 8.65
N ALA A 81 11.10 1.53 9.12
CA ALA A 81 11.36 1.08 10.49
C ALA A 81 10.80 2.07 11.52
N GLU A 82 11.10 3.36 11.40
CA GLU A 82 10.64 4.39 12.33
C GLU A 82 9.12 4.59 12.29
N ALA A 83 8.52 4.62 11.09
CA ALA A 83 7.07 4.68 10.95
C ALA A 83 6.39 3.44 11.56
N SER A 84 7.02 2.26 11.46
CA SER A 84 6.48 1.05 12.09
C SER A 84 6.46 1.14 13.60
N LYS A 85 7.53 1.69 14.20
CA LYS A 85 7.59 1.95 15.65
C LYS A 85 6.52 2.95 16.09
N ASN A 86 6.28 4.00 15.30
CA ASN A 86 5.26 5.02 15.59
C ASN A 86 3.82 4.48 15.56
N GLU A 87 3.59 3.36 14.88
CA GLU A 87 2.28 2.73 14.72
C GLU A 87 2.05 1.52 15.64
N THR A 88 3.08 1.07 16.38
CA THR A 88 3.04 -0.20 17.11
C THR A 88 2.97 0.00 18.61
N GLY A 89 1.92 -0.55 19.23
CA GLY A 89 1.64 -0.47 20.67
C GLY A 89 0.23 -0.97 20.99
N GLY A 90 0.01 -1.40 22.23
CA GLY A 90 -1.31 -1.79 22.76
C GLY A 90 -1.90 -3.03 22.07
N GLY A 91 -1.05 -3.99 21.69
CA GLY A 91 -1.44 -5.17 20.92
C GLY A 91 -1.60 -4.93 19.42
N GLU A 92 -1.47 -3.69 18.95
CA GLU A 92 -1.68 -3.28 17.55
C GLU A 92 -0.37 -2.80 16.89
N GLY A 93 -0.37 -2.72 15.55
CA GLY A 93 0.77 -2.29 14.74
C GLY A 93 1.45 -3.41 13.96
N VAL A 94 2.77 -3.38 13.85
CA VAL A 94 3.54 -4.29 12.98
C VAL A 94 4.20 -5.40 13.76
N GLU A 95 4.04 -6.62 13.26
CA GLU A 95 4.85 -7.79 13.63
C GLU A 95 5.65 -8.24 12.40
N VAL A 96 6.97 -8.40 12.54
CA VAL A 96 7.83 -8.86 11.44
C VAL A 96 8.14 -10.34 11.62
N LEU A 97 7.51 -11.19 10.81
CA LEU A 97 7.72 -12.65 10.88
C LEU A 97 9.02 -13.04 10.18
N VAL A 98 9.15 -12.66 8.91
CA VAL A 98 10.29 -13.04 8.05
C VAL A 98 10.91 -11.79 7.43
N ASN A 99 12.24 -11.74 7.40
CA ASN A 99 13.03 -10.76 6.65
C ASN A 99 14.31 -11.44 6.17
N GLU A 100 14.33 -11.94 4.94
CA GLU A 100 15.45 -12.72 4.42
C GLU A 100 15.73 -12.41 2.94
N PRO A 101 16.99 -12.53 2.48
CA PRO A 101 17.28 -12.45 1.06
C PRO A 101 16.65 -13.62 0.31
N TYR A 102 16.20 -13.40 -0.93
CA TYR A 102 15.72 -14.46 -1.80
C TYR A 102 16.38 -14.39 -3.17
N GLU A 103 16.48 -15.56 -3.82
CA GLU A 103 16.89 -15.71 -5.21
C GLU A 103 15.91 -16.65 -5.90
N ARG A 104 15.24 -16.19 -6.96
CA ARG A 104 14.24 -16.97 -7.71
C ARG A 104 14.24 -16.56 -9.18
N ASP A 105 14.29 -17.52 -10.08
CA ASP A 105 14.24 -17.31 -11.54
C ASP A 105 15.27 -16.28 -12.05
N GLY A 106 16.45 -16.22 -11.43
CA GLY A 106 17.52 -15.25 -11.74
C GLY A 106 17.32 -13.86 -11.14
N GLU A 107 16.23 -13.62 -10.42
CA GLU A 107 15.99 -12.39 -9.65
C GLU A 107 16.47 -12.54 -8.20
N ARG A 108 17.22 -11.55 -7.72
CA ARG A 108 17.65 -11.43 -6.32
C ARG A 108 16.94 -10.27 -5.64
N GLY A 109 16.53 -10.46 -4.38
CA GLY A 109 15.86 -9.43 -3.61
C GLY A 109 15.80 -9.71 -2.12
N GLN A 110 14.96 -8.95 -1.42
CA GLN A 110 14.61 -9.19 -0.01
C GLN A 110 13.15 -9.60 0.05
N TYR A 111 12.87 -10.70 0.74
CA TYR A 111 11.52 -11.13 1.08
C TYR A 111 11.21 -10.67 2.50
N THR A 112 10.03 -10.08 2.66
CA THR A 112 9.51 -9.78 3.99
C THR A 112 8.09 -10.30 4.14
N HIS A 113 7.81 -10.85 5.31
CA HIS A 113 6.46 -11.22 5.74
C HIS A 113 6.17 -10.53 7.06
N LYS A 114 5.21 -9.61 7.03
CA LYS A 114 4.73 -8.87 8.20
C LYS A 114 3.26 -9.17 8.47
N ILE A 115 2.85 -9.01 9.72
CA ILE A 115 1.45 -8.94 10.11
C ILE A 115 1.16 -7.53 10.61
N TYR A 116 0.05 -6.96 10.13
CA TYR A 116 -0.51 -5.72 10.67
C TYR A 116 -1.70 -6.04 11.55
N HIS A 117 -1.62 -5.67 12.83
CA HIS A 117 -2.68 -5.83 13.85
C HIS A 117 -3.44 -4.51 13.98
N LEU A 118 -4.71 -4.49 13.60
CA LEU A 118 -5.42 -3.25 13.26
C LEU A 118 -6.75 -3.07 14.01
N GLN A 119 -6.89 -3.74 15.15
CA GLN A 119 -8.13 -3.86 15.93
C GLN A 119 -8.88 -2.54 16.07
N SER A 120 -8.35 -1.57 16.81
CA SER A 120 -8.98 -0.25 17.01
C SER A 120 -8.61 0.77 15.94
N LYS A 121 -7.56 0.50 15.15
CA LYS A 121 -7.05 1.40 14.09
C LYS A 121 -7.92 1.50 12.84
N VAL A 122 -8.84 0.55 12.61
CA VAL A 122 -9.81 0.59 11.49
C VAL A 122 -11.12 1.33 11.84
N PRO A 123 -11.85 1.88 10.84
CA PRO A 123 -13.16 2.50 11.05
C PRO A 123 -14.22 1.52 11.60
N ALA A 124 -15.29 2.03 12.20
CA ALA A 124 -16.28 1.18 12.88
C ALA A 124 -17.03 0.27 11.90
N PHE A 125 -17.35 0.76 10.70
CA PHE A 125 -18.01 -0.06 9.67
C PHE A 125 -17.17 -1.28 9.27
N VAL A 126 -15.85 -1.18 9.42
CA VAL A 126 -14.89 -2.24 9.08
C VAL A 126 -14.81 -3.29 10.17
N ARG A 127 -14.82 -2.87 11.44
CA ARG A 127 -14.87 -3.80 12.58
C ARG A 127 -16.16 -4.59 12.59
N MET A 128 -17.29 -3.93 12.29
CA MET A 128 -18.60 -4.56 12.30
C MET A 128 -18.76 -5.67 11.26
N LEU A 129 -18.09 -5.56 10.11
CA LEU A 129 -18.26 -6.48 8.99
C LEU A 129 -17.48 -7.79 9.13
N ALA A 130 -16.70 -7.94 10.19
CA ALA A 130 -15.50 -8.72 10.07
C ALA A 130 -15.25 -9.64 11.29
N PRO A 131 -15.26 -10.99 11.08
CA PRO A 131 -15.21 -11.99 12.16
C PRO A 131 -13.92 -12.00 12.99
N GLU A 132 -14.08 -12.03 14.31
CA GLU A 132 -13.01 -12.02 15.33
C GLU A 132 -11.65 -12.61 14.89
N GLY A 133 -10.60 -11.80 14.95
CA GLY A 133 -9.22 -12.22 14.70
C GLY A 133 -8.65 -11.97 13.30
N ALA A 134 -9.45 -11.61 12.29
CA ALA A 134 -8.90 -11.33 10.96
C ALA A 134 -8.65 -9.84 10.61
N LEU A 135 -8.58 -8.98 11.64
CA LEU A 135 -7.88 -7.68 11.58
C LEU A 135 -6.36 -7.81 11.44
N ASN A 136 -5.86 -9.04 11.41
CA ASN A 136 -4.47 -9.36 11.17
C ASN A 136 -4.25 -9.49 9.65
N ILE A 137 -3.68 -8.46 9.03
CA ILE A 137 -3.37 -8.45 7.59
C ILE A 137 -1.96 -9.02 7.39
N HIS A 138 -1.83 -9.99 6.49
CA HIS A 138 -0.52 -10.50 6.10
C HIS A 138 0.01 -9.71 4.90
N GLU A 139 1.03 -8.87 5.13
CA GLU A 139 1.84 -8.33 4.06
C GLU A 139 2.94 -9.32 3.73
N LYS A 140 2.93 -9.83 2.50
CA LYS A 140 4.07 -10.55 1.96
C LYS A 140 4.59 -9.76 0.77
N ALA A 141 5.78 -9.20 0.94
CA ALA A 141 6.44 -8.45 -0.11
C ALA A 141 7.52 -9.34 -0.73
N TRP A 142 7.19 -9.92 -1.88
CA TRP A 142 8.18 -10.37 -2.86
C TRP A 142 8.38 -9.26 -3.86
N ASN A 143 9.54 -9.21 -4.52
CA ASN A 143 9.70 -8.26 -5.61
C ASN A 143 8.86 -8.59 -6.86
N ASN A 144 8.11 -9.70 -6.83
CA ASN A 144 7.19 -10.13 -7.89
C ASN A 144 6.40 -11.38 -7.47
N GLU A 145 5.21 -11.28 -6.85
CA GLU A 145 4.14 -12.29 -7.07
C GLU A 145 2.78 -11.90 -6.44
N TYR A 146 1.72 -12.46 -7.02
CA TYR A 146 0.29 -12.13 -6.86
C TYR A 146 -0.36 -12.92 -5.71
N MET A 147 -1.38 -12.34 -5.03
CA MET A 147 -2.16 -13.03 -4.00
C MET A 147 -3.69 -12.89 -4.20
N LYS A 148 -4.38 -14.05 -4.17
CA LYS A 148 -5.80 -14.40 -3.89
C LYS A 148 -6.97 -13.57 -4.48
N ASP A 149 -8.12 -14.23 -4.58
CA ASP A 149 -9.21 -13.85 -5.51
C ASP A 149 -10.27 -12.87 -4.99
N ASP A 150 -10.44 -12.69 -3.68
CA ASP A 150 -11.54 -11.86 -3.14
C ASP A 150 -11.09 -10.52 -2.55
N PHE A 151 -9.83 -10.41 -2.12
CA PHE A 151 -9.23 -9.19 -1.61
C PHE A 151 -7.75 -9.11 -2.00
N LEU A 152 -7.34 -7.98 -2.58
CA LEU A 152 -5.95 -7.70 -2.94
C LEU A 152 -5.68 -6.22 -2.81
N ILE A 153 -4.59 -5.88 -2.14
CA ILE A 153 -3.92 -4.58 -2.26
C ILE A 153 -2.53 -4.90 -2.80
N LYS A 154 -2.28 -4.53 -4.06
CA LYS A 154 -1.00 -4.72 -4.73
C LYS A 154 -0.42 -3.35 -5.01
N ILE A 155 0.81 -3.15 -4.54
CA ILE A 155 1.56 -1.91 -4.77
C ILE A 155 2.79 -2.27 -5.58
N GLU A 156 2.91 -1.73 -6.78
CA GLU A 156 4.05 -1.90 -7.66
C GLU A 156 4.75 -0.55 -7.79
N THR A 157 6.03 -0.48 -7.41
CA THR A 157 6.76 0.80 -7.40
C THR A 157 7.90 0.84 -8.40
N TRP A 158 7.93 1.89 -9.20
CA TRP A 158 9.07 2.29 -10.01
C TRP A 158 9.71 3.56 -9.47
N HIS A 159 11.02 3.52 -9.22
CA HIS A 159 11.81 4.71 -8.88
C HIS A 159 12.58 5.16 -10.12
N LYS A 160 12.34 6.40 -10.57
CA LYS A 160 12.95 6.96 -11.78
C LYS A 160 13.62 8.29 -11.48
N SER A 161 14.77 8.54 -12.12
CA SER A 161 15.49 9.82 -12.06
C SER A 161 14.85 10.87 -12.97
N ASP A 162 13.58 11.19 -12.72
CA ASP A 162 12.83 12.20 -13.47
C ASP A 162 11.91 13.02 -12.55
N LEU A 163 11.11 13.90 -13.16
CA LEU A 163 10.14 14.76 -12.47
C LEU A 163 8.70 14.25 -12.57
N GLY A 164 8.49 12.93 -12.71
CA GLY A 164 7.14 12.35 -12.75
C GLY A 164 6.42 12.48 -14.09
N THR A 165 7.17 12.68 -15.19
CA THR A 165 6.63 12.98 -16.53
C THR A 165 6.45 11.74 -17.42
N GLN A 166 7.08 10.61 -17.09
CA GLN A 166 6.85 9.37 -17.83
C GLN A 166 5.43 8.84 -17.60
N GLU A 167 4.74 8.52 -18.69
CA GLU A 167 3.44 7.86 -18.69
C GLU A 167 3.61 6.33 -18.74
N ASN A 168 2.68 5.59 -18.13
CA ASN A 168 2.62 4.12 -18.13
C ASN A 168 3.98 3.42 -17.88
N VAL A 169 4.75 3.86 -16.87
CA VAL A 169 6.08 3.28 -16.57
C VAL A 169 6.04 1.80 -16.20
N HIS A 170 4.87 1.32 -15.75
CA HIS A 170 4.58 -0.08 -15.43
C HIS A 170 4.28 -0.93 -16.66
N LYS A 171 4.13 -0.31 -17.84
CA LYS A 171 3.85 -0.99 -19.12
C LYS A 171 2.58 -1.83 -19.05
N LEU A 172 1.52 -1.27 -18.45
CA LEU A 172 0.20 -1.87 -18.47
C LEU A 172 -0.35 -1.88 -19.90
N GLU A 173 -1.24 -2.84 -20.19
CA GLU A 173 -1.96 -2.87 -21.45
C GLU A 173 -2.74 -1.56 -21.68
N PRO A 174 -2.83 -1.04 -22.92
CA PRO A 174 -3.44 0.26 -23.21
C PRO A 174 -4.88 0.41 -22.68
N GLU A 175 -5.67 -0.66 -22.71
CA GLU A 175 -7.06 -0.68 -22.26
C GLU A 175 -7.15 -0.51 -20.75
N VAL A 176 -6.26 -1.16 -20.00
CA VAL A 176 -6.18 -1.02 -18.54
C VAL A 176 -5.71 0.38 -18.20
N TRP A 177 -4.64 0.86 -18.83
CA TRP A 177 -4.04 2.17 -18.56
C TRP A 177 -5.02 3.34 -18.71
N LYS A 178 -5.94 3.28 -19.68
CA LYS A 178 -7.00 4.30 -19.86
C LYS A 178 -7.88 4.51 -18.63
N SER A 179 -8.04 3.48 -17.79
CA SER A 179 -8.83 3.54 -16.56
C SER A 179 -8.03 3.98 -15.32
N VAL A 180 -6.70 4.04 -15.42
CA VAL A 180 -5.82 4.35 -14.30
C VAL A 180 -5.76 5.86 -14.08
N GLU A 181 -6.23 6.30 -12.91
CA GLU A 181 -6.10 7.70 -12.48
C GLU A 181 -4.66 7.99 -12.01
N ALA A 182 -4.04 9.04 -12.56
CA ALA A 182 -2.74 9.53 -12.10
C ALA A 182 -2.92 10.61 -11.02
N ILE A 183 -2.48 10.31 -9.79
CA ILE A 183 -2.55 11.21 -8.63
C ILE A 183 -1.14 11.71 -8.29
N TYR A 184 -0.97 13.01 -8.18
CA TYR A 184 0.28 13.63 -7.74
C TYR A 184 0.24 13.93 -6.25
N ILE A 185 1.29 13.54 -5.53
CA ILE A 185 1.49 13.89 -4.13
C ILE A 185 2.59 14.93 -4.05
N ASP A 186 2.28 16.08 -3.45
CA ASP A 186 3.24 17.14 -3.17
C ASP A 186 3.52 17.20 -1.67
N ILE A 187 4.71 16.75 -1.28
CA ILE A 187 5.11 16.68 0.14
C ILE A 187 5.22 18.06 0.81
N ALA A 188 5.35 19.14 0.05
CA ALA A 188 5.40 20.50 0.58
C ALA A 188 4.01 21.16 0.68
N ASP A 189 2.98 20.57 0.06
CA ASP A 189 1.64 21.15 0.01
C ASP A 189 0.85 20.81 1.29
N ARG A 190 0.68 21.81 2.16
CA ARG A 190 -0.07 21.67 3.42
C ARG A 190 -1.51 21.23 3.21
N SER A 191 -2.14 21.54 2.07
CA SER A 191 -3.54 21.20 1.80
C SER A 191 -3.77 19.69 1.60
N GLN A 192 -2.71 18.93 1.29
CA GLN A 192 -2.78 17.47 1.10
C GLN A 192 -2.68 16.68 2.42
N VAL A 193 -2.42 17.37 3.53
CA VAL A 193 -2.25 16.76 4.86
C VAL A 193 -3.51 16.98 5.69
N LEU A 194 -4.08 15.91 6.23
CA LEU A 194 -5.23 16.02 7.13
C LEU A 194 -4.84 16.80 8.39
N PRO A 195 -5.73 17.65 8.94
CA PRO A 195 -5.44 18.41 10.15
C PRO A 195 -4.91 17.57 11.31
N LYS A 196 -5.49 16.38 11.54
CA LYS A 196 -5.09 15.43 12.59
C LYS A 196 -3.71 14.78 12.39
N ASP A 197 -3.19 14.79 11.16
CA ASP A 197 -1.89 14.21 10.84
C ASP A 197 -0.76 15.24 10.84
N TYR A 198 -1.10 16.53 10.88
CA TYR A 198 -0.11 17.58 10.75
C TYR A 198 0.75 17.69 12.00
N LYS A 199 2.07 17.57 11.79
CA LYS A 199 3.10 17.85 12.77
C LYS A 199 4.11 18.83 12.17
N ALA A 200 4.49 19.86 12.91
CA ALA A 200 5.36 20.91 12.41
C ALA A 200 6.79 20.40 12.14
N GLU A 201 7.25 19.44 12.93
CA GLU A 201 8.53 18.75 12.82
C GLU A 201 8.59 17.74 11.67
N GLU A 202 7.45 17.34 11.12
CA GLU A 202 7.32 16.49 9.93
C GLU A 202 6.85 17.32 8.72
N ASP A 203 7.14 18.62 8.70
CA ASP A 203 6.76 19.55 7.63
C ASP A 203 7.93 19.96 6.72
N PRO A 204 8.02 19.41 5.49
CA PRO A 204 9.08 19.76 4.54
C PRO A 204 9.14 21.25 4.18
N ALA A 205 8.03 21.96 4.29
CA ALA A 205 7.98 23.41 4.07
C ALA A 205 8.65 24.22 5.19
N ARG A 206 9.00 23.56 6.31
CA ARG A 206 9.65 24.16 7.48
C ARG A 206 11.00 23.53 7.79
N PHE A 207 11.20 22.28 7.40
CA PHE A 207 12.43 21.54 7.65
C PHE A 207 13.56 21.97 6.71
N LYS A 208 14.73 22.23 7.30
CA LYS A 208 16.00 22.40 6.58
C LYS A 208 17.02 21.44 7.16
N SER A 209 17.57 20.58 6.31
CA SER A 209 18.60 19.63 6.68
C SER A 209 19.89 20.38 7.03
N VAL A 210 20.46 20.07 8.19
CA VAL A 210 21.75 20.62 8.64
C VAL A 210 22.90 19.96 7.87
N LYS A 211 22.78 18.66 7.56
CA LYS A 211 23.87 17.90 6.91
C LYS A 211 23.97 18.15 5.41
N THR A 212 22.85 18.43 4.74
CA THR A 212 22.80 18.58 3.28
C THR A 212 22.42 19.97 2.81
N GLY A 213 21.93 20.83 3.71
CA GLY A 213 21.41 22.16 3.37
C GLY A 213 20.06 22.16 2.64
N ARG A 214 19.49 20.98 2.30
CA ARG A 214 18.23 20.85 1.57
C ARG A 214 17.04 21.32 2.39
N GLY A 215 16.07 21.93 1.70
CA GLY A 215 14.89 22.52 2.31
C GLY A 215 15.16 23.93 2.87
N PRO A 216 14.14 24.64 3.35
CA PRO A 216 12.72 24.26 3.31
C PRO A 216 12.15 24.23 1.89
N LEU A 217 11.16 23.37 1.67
CA LEU A 217 10.49 23.24 0.36
C LEU A 217 9.38 24.29 0.25
N GLY A 218 9.66 25.40 -0.43
CA GLY A 218 8.68 26.43 -0.73
C GLY A 218 7.68 26.02 -1.84
N PRO A 219 6.62 26.80 -2.12
CA PRO A 219 5.57 26.44 -3.09
C PRO A 219 6.07 26.14 -4.51
N ASN A 220 7.20 26.72 -4.90
CA ASN A 220 7.80 26.53 -6.24
C ASN A 220 8.94 25.49 -6.27
N TRP A 221 9.19 24.74 -5.18
CA TRP A 221 10.34 23.84 -5.06
C TRP A 221 10.50 22.89 -6.26
N LYS A 222 9.40 22.36 -6.81
CA LYS A 222 9.38 21.47 -7.97
C LYS A 222 9.97 22.10 -9.24
N LYS A 223 9.81 23.42 -9.43
CA LYS A 223 10.37 24.15 -10.58
C LYS A 223 11.87 24.40 -10.42
N ASP A 224 12.35 24.40 -9.17
CA ASP A 224 13.73 24.72 -8.85
C ASP A 224 14.63 23.47 -8.76
N LEU A 225 14.04 22.29 -8.55
CA LEU A 225 14.74 20.99 -8.58
C LEU A 225 15.63 20.79 -9.81
N GLY A 226 15.13 21.13 -11.00
CA GLY A 226 15.86 20.94 -12.26
C GLY A 226 16.94 21.99 -12.54
N LYS A 227 17.04 23.04 -11.71
CA LYS A 227 17.97 24.15 -11.90
C LYS A 227 19.24 24.02 -11.06
N GLN A 228 19.20 23.19 -10.02
CA GLN A 228 20.30 22.97 -9.09
C GLN A 228 21.05 21.70 -9.49
N SER A 229 22.28 21.85 -10.00
CA SER A 229 23.11 20.72 -10.45
C SER A 229 23.51 19.75 -9.32
N ASP A 230 23.40 20.18 -8.07
CA ASP A 230 23.74 19.48 -6.84
C ASP A 230 22.52 18.89 -6.08
N CYS A 231 21.30 19.10 -6.59
CA CYS A 231 20.06 18.58 -6.01
C CYS A 231 19.50 17.45 -6.88
N PRO A 232 20.04 16.22 -6.77
CA PRO A 232 19.57 15.14 -7.62
C PRO A 232 18.14 14.80 -7.20
N TYR A 233 17.20 14.66 -8.14
CA TYR A 233 15.79 14.41 -7.84
C TYR A 233 15.35 13.05 -8.39
N MET A 234 14.21 12.57 -7.90
CA MET A 234 13.56 11.38 -8.43
C MET A 234 12.04 11.48 -8.32
N CYS A 235 11.35 10.57 -9.01
CA CYS A 235 9.95 10.30 -8.82
C CYS A 235 9.73 8.82 -8.46
N ALA A 236 8.93 8.60 -7.41
CA ALA A 236 8.35 7.30 -7.12
C ALA A 236 6.99 7.19 -7.82
N TYR A 237 6.85 6.17 -8.67
CA TYR A 237 5.62 5.81 -9.37
C TYR A 237 5.03 4.57 -8.70
N LYS A 238 4.05 4.78 -7.81
CA LYS A 238 3.39 3.72 -7.05
C LYS A 238 2.06 3.39 -7.68
N LEU A 239 1.99 2.30 -8.45
CA LEU A 239 0.73 1.76 -8.96
C LEU A 239 0.09 0.95 -7.83
N VAL A 240 -1.10 1.37 -7.42
CA VAL A 240 -1.90 0.72 -6.38
C VAL A 240 -3.12 0.09 -7.04
N THR A 241 -3.17 -1.23 -7.03
CA THR A 241 -4.31 -2.04 -7.45
C THR A 241 -5.05 -2.49 -6.21
N VAL A 242 -6.32 -2.10 -6.10
CA VAL A 242 -7.21 -2.57 -5.04
C VAL A 242 -8.31 -3.43 -5.64
N LYS A 243 -8.50 -4.63 -5.11
CA LYS A 243 -9.60 -5.53 -5.44
C LYS A 243 -10.34 -5.86 -4.15
N PHE A 244 -11.64 -5.61 -4.12
CA PHE A 244 -12.49 -6.03 -2.99
C PHE A 244 -13.83 -6.56 -3.49
N LYS A 245 -13.94 -7.89 -3.61
CA LYS A 245 -15.11 -8.56 -4.16
C LYS A 245 -16.16 -8.82 -3.08
N TRP A 246 -16.96 -7.79 -2.76
CA TRP A 246 -18.09 -7.92 -1.83
C TRP A 246 -19.32 -7.17 -2.34
N TRP A 247 -20.44 -7.90 -2.48
CA TRP A 247 -21.71 -7.33 -2.94
C TRP A 247 -22.19 -6.16 -2.07
N GLY A 248 -22.41 -5.01 -2.70
CA GLY A 248 -22.87 -3.78 -2.04
C GLY A 248 -21.80 -2.95 -1.33
N LEU A 249 -20.55 -3.43 -1.24
CA LEU A 249 -19.46 -2.73 -0.53
C LEU A 249 -18.21 -2.47 -1.38
N GLN A 250 -18.06 -3.13 -2.54
CA GLN A 250 -16.90 -3.02 -3.44
C GLN A 250 -16.40 -1.57 -3.62
N ASN A 251 -17.18 -0.73 -4.30
CA ASN A 251 -16.77 0.64 -4.63
C ASN A 251 -16.43 1.47 -3.39
N LYS A 252 -17.18 1.29 -2.28
CA LYS A 252 -16.96 2.04 -1.04
C LYS A 252 -15.61 1.68 -0.42
N VAL A 253 -15.32 0.40 -0.32
CA VAL A 253 -14.08 -0.11 0.30
C VAL A 253 -12.87 0.14 -0.59
N GLU A 254 -12.96 -0.09 -1.90
CA GLU A 254 -11.86 0.18 -2.82
C GLU A 254 -11.44 1.66 -2.82
N ASN A 255 -12.41 2.58 -2.88
CA ASN A 255 -12.12 4.00 -2.78
C ASN A 255 -11.60 4.41 -1.40
N PHE A 256 -12.10 3.78 -0.33
CA PHE A 256 -11.60 4.02 1.01
C PHE A 256 -10.11 3.65 1.11
N ILE A 257 -9.73 2.47 0.63
CA ILE A 257 -8.34 2.00 0.65
C ILE A 257 -7.44 2.94 -0.16
N GLN A 258 -7.86 3.32 -1.37
CA GLN A 258 -7.12 4.28 -2.19
C GLN A 258 -6.89 5.63 -1.48
N LYS A 259 -7.87 6.09 -0.68
CA LYS A 259 -7.71 7.30 0.15
C LYS A 259 -6.69 7.11 1.27
N GLN A 260 -6.68 5.95 1.95
CA GLN A 260 -5.69 5.69 2.99
C GLN A 260 -4.28 5.52 2.42
N GLU A 261 -4.12 4.86 1.28
CA GLU A 261 -2.82 4.75 0.60
C GLU A 261 -2.29 6.12 0.20
N LYS A 262 -3.16 7.01 -0.31
CA LYS A 262 -2.79 8.41 -0.57
C LYS A 262 -2.32 9.13 0.72
N ARG A 263 -3.09 9.00 1.80
CA ARG A 263 -2.78 9.59 3.12
C ARG A 263 -1.44 9.09 3.64
N LEU A 264 -1.21 7.77 3.58
CA LEU A 264 0.05 7.14 3.94
C LEU A 264 1.19 7.73 3.12
N PHE A 265 1.12 7.66 1.79
CA PHE A 265 2.22 8.10 0.94
C PHE A 265 2.54 9.58 1.18
N THR A 266 1.52 10.39 1.45
CA THR A 266 1.70 11.80 1.82
C THR A 266 2.50 11.94 3.11
N ASN A 267 2.05 11.32 4.20
CA ASN A 267 2.68 11.44 5.51
C ASN A 267 4.09 10.80 5.53
N PHE A 268 4.22 9.61 4.93
CA PHE A 268 5.50 8.88 4.86
C PHE A 268 6.58 9.66 4.14
N HIS A 269 6.32 10.21 2.94
CA HIS A 269 7.37 10.92 2.20
C HIS A 269 7.69 12.29 2.81
N ARG A 270 6.74 12.91 3.54
CA ARG A 270 7.01 14.10 4.37
C ARG A 270 7.97 13.78 5.51
N GLN A 271 7.69 12.71 6.27
CA GLN A 271 8.57 12.21 7.33
C GLN A 271 9.94 11.83 6.81
N LEU A 272 10.00 11.07 5.71
CA LEU A 272 11.23 10.62 5.09
C LEU A 272 12.15 11.81 4.72
N PHE A 273 11.60 12.90 4.18
CA PHE A 273 12.37 14.12 3.94
C PHE A 273 12.80 14.82 5.24
N CYS A 274 11.90 14.96 6.22
CA CYS A 274 12.21 15.63 7.49
C CYS A 274 13.19 14.83 8.37
N TRP A 275 13.34 13.52 8.11
CA TRP A 275 14.31 12.66 8.76
C TRP A 275 15.63 12.55 7.99
N LEU A 276 15.83 13.34 6.94
CA LEU A 276 17.02 13.28 6.08
C LEU A 276 18.32 13.23 6.89
N ASP A 277 18.47 14.10 7.90
CA ASP A 277 19.69 14.15 8.71
C ASP A 277 19.92 12.88 9.55
N LYS A 278 18.88 12.09 9.81
CA LYS A 278 18.97 10.85 10.59
C LYS A 278 19.48 9.67 9.75
N TRP A 279 19.19 9.65 8.44
CA TRP A 279 19.49 8.50 7.58
C TRP A 279 20.49 8.77 6.46
N VAL A 280 20.78 10.03 6.12
CA VAL A 280 21.63 10.37 4.96
C VAL A 280 23.04 9.78 5.03
N ASP A 281 23.58 9.61 6.23
CA ASP A 281 24.94 9.05 6.42
C ASP A 281 24.94 7.54 6.59
N LEU A 282 23.78 6.90 6.77
CA LEU A 282 23.70 5.47 6.98
C LEU A 282 24.12 4.70 5.71
N THR A 283 24.70 3.53 5.95
CA THR A 283 24.98 2.52 4.93
C THR A 283 23.87 1.49 4.87
N MET A 284 23.83 0.66 3.82
CA MET A 284 22.90 -0.47 3.76
C MET A 284 23.16 -1.48 4.87
N GLU A 285 24.41 -1.64 5.34
CA GLU A 285 24.75 -2.52 6.45
C GLU A 285 24.15 -2.01 7.77
N ASP A 286 24.23 -0.69 8.02
CA ASP A 286 23.57 -0.08 9.18
C ASP A 286 22.07 -0.33 9.17
N ILE A 287 21.45 -0.23 7.98
CA ILE A 287 20.02 -0.51 7.81
C ILE A 287 19.68 -1.96 8.16
N ARG A 288 20.49 -2.95 7.74
CA ARG A 288 20.23 -4.36 8.09
C ARG A 288 20.29 -4.60 9.59
N ARG A 289 21.29 -4.04 10.26
CA ARG A 289 21.38 -4.10 11.73
C ARG A 289 20.18 -3.42 12.40
N MET A 290 19.72 -2.30 11.85
CA MET A 290 18.52 -1.61 12.33
C MET A 290 17.23 -2.40 12.11
N GLU A 291 17.09 -3.14 11.00
CA GLU A 291 15.92 -3.98 10.73
C GLU A 291 15.79 -5.11 11.77
N GLU A 292 16.90 -5.76 12.14
CA GLU A 292 16.94 -6.79 13.17
C GLU A 292 16.56 -6.23 14.55
N GLU A 293 17.14 -5.09 14.93
CA GLU A 293 16.80 -4.41 16.17
C GLU A 293 15.33 -3.95 16.18
N THR A 294 14.85 -3.43 15.05
CA THR A 294 13.48 -2.96 14.91
C THR A 294 12.49 -4.10 15.07
N LYS A 295 12.78 -5.31 14.54
CA LYS A 295 11.92 -6.48 14.76
C LYS A 295 11.69 -6.72 16.25
N ARG A 296 12.76 -6.78 17.05
CA ARG A 296 12.66 -6.96 18.51
C ARG A 296 11.90 -5.83 19.18
N GLN A 297 12.22 -4.58 18.82
CA GLN A 297 11.55 -3.41 19.40
C GLN A 297 10.05 -3.40 19.13
N LEU A 298 9.63 -3.76 17.91
CA LEU A 298 8.21 -3.82 17.55
C LEU A 298 7.46 -4.85 18.40
N ASP A 299 8.04 -6.03 18.61
CA ASP A 299 7.45 -7.06 19.46
C ASP A 299 7.28 -6.56 20.91
N GLU A 300 8.32 -5.94 21.48
CA GLU A 300 8.27 -5.37 22.83
C GLU A 300 7.27 -4.21 22.96
N MET A 301 7.26 -3.29 21.99
CA MET A 301 6.35 -2.15 21.99
C MET A 301 4.91 -2.60 21.87
N ARG A 302 4.63 -3.61 21.03
CA ARG A 302 3.29 -4.18 20.87
C ARG A 302 2.75 -4.71 22.21
N GLU A 303 3.60 -5.33 23.03
CA GLU A 303 3.20 -5.88 24.33
C GLU A 303 3.13 -4.82 25.45
N LYS A 304 4.06 -3.87 25.48
CA LYS A 304 4.29 -2.98 26.63
C LYS A 304 3.72 -1.57 26.49
N ASP A 305 3.68 -1.03 25.28
CA ASP A 305 3.25 0.35 25.04
C ASP A 305 1.72 0.45 24.93
N PRO A 306 1.11 1.61 25.16
CA PRO A 306 -0.28 1.86 24.79
C PRO A 306 -0.46 1.97 23.26
N VAL A 307 -1.70 1.86 22.78
CA VAL A 307 -2.05 2.12 21.37
C VAL A 307 -1.64 3.54 20.97
N LYS A 308 -0.97 3.68 19.82
CA LYS A 308 -0.48 4.96 19.29
C LYS A 308 -0.46 4.96 17.76
N GLY A 309 -0.18 6.11 17.14
CA GLY A 309 -0.13 6.26 15.69
C GLY A 309 -1.49 6.62 15.08
N MET A 310 -1.64 6.42 13.77
CA MET A 310 -2.85 6.79 13.05
C MET A 310 -4.02 5.86 13.37
N SER A 311 -5.20 6.48 13.48
CA SER A 311 -6.49 5.80 13.38
C SER A 311 -7.23 6.27 12.13
N ALA A 312 -7.94 5.34 11.50
CA ALA A 312 -8.89 5.64 10.46
C ALA A 312 -10.23 5.99 11.13
N ALA A 313 -10.68 7.23 10.92
CA ALA A 313 -11.99 7.67 11.38
C ALA A 313 -13.04 7.32 10.31
N ASP A 314 -14.30 7.19 10.73
CA ASP A 314 -15.44 7.14 9.82
C ASP A 314 -15.63 8.55 9.21
N ASP A 315 -14.92 8.84 8.12
CA ASP A 315 -15.18 10.01 7.24
C ASP A 315 -15.96 9.56 5.99
#